data_AF-A0AA90SAZ5-F1
#
_entry.id   AF-A0AA90SAZ5-F1
#
_cell.length_a   1.000
_cell.length_b   1.000
_cell.length_c   1.000
_cell.angle_alpha   90.00
_cell.angle_beta   90.00
_cell.angle_gamma   90.00
#
_symmetry.space_group_name_H-M   'P 1'
#
loop_
_entity.id
_entity.type
_entity.pdbx_description
1 polymer ?
#
loop_
_entity_poly.entity_id
_entity_poly.type
_entity_poly.pdbx_seq_one_letter_code
_entity_poly.pdbx_strand_id
1 'polypeptide(L)'
;MKWSEIEKLLLSSIYASNTGRPSYPLLTLFRALLLGTWYRLSDVQLAQCLYRDLLFRKFCHLELGGAVPEASTLGRFRTRLVEHCM
;
A
#
# COMPACT_ATOMS: atom_id res chain seq x y z
N MET A 1 14.86 -10.51 0.85
CA MET A 1 13.65 -10.28 1.67
C MET A 1 12.47 -10.96 0.97
N LYS A 2 11.79 -11.93 1.59
CA LYS A 2 10.70 -12.70 0.94
C LYS A 2 9.38 -11.92 1.02
N TRP A 3 9.05 -11.17 -0.03
CA TRP A 3 7.79 -10.42 -0.13
C TRP A 3 6.54 -11.30 0.05
N SER A 4 6.63 -12.58 -0.31
CA SER A 4 5.56 -13.56 -0.17
C SER A 4 5.13 -13.80 1.28
N GLU A 5 6.07 -13.71 2.24
CA GLU A 5 5.75 -13.88 3.67
C GLU A 5 5.03 -12.65 4.22
N ILE A 6 5.47 -11.45 3.80
CA ILE A 6 4.81 -10.19 4.13
C ILE A 6 3.40 -10.15 3.54
N GLU A 7 3.23 -10.58 2.30
CA GLU A 7 1.92 -10.66 1.66
C GLU A 7 0.98 -11.61 2.41
N LYS A 8 1.45 -12.80 2.80
CA LYS A 8 0.67 -13.72 3.64
C LYS A 8 0.31 -13.11 4.98
N LEU A 9 1.24 -12.42 5.64
CA LEU A 9 0.99 -11.76 6.92
C LEU A 9 -0.04 -10.64 6.79
N LEU A 10 0.07 -9.83 5.73
CA LEU A 10 -0.90 -8.76 5.42
C LEU A 10 -2.27 -9.33 5.08
N LEU A 11 -2.33 -10.44 4.32
CA LEU A 11 -3.57 -11.15 4.03
C LEU A 11 -4.20 -11.69 5.30
N SER A 12 -3.44 -12.37 6.17
CA SER A 12 -3.97 -12.96 7.41
C SER A 12 -4.38 -11.92 8.45
N SER A 13 -3.68 -10.77 8.50
CA SER A 13 -3.90 -9.70 9.47
C SER A 13 -5.00 -8.73 9.02
N ILE A 14 -4.93 -8.19 7.80
CA ILE A 14 -5.87 -7.16 7.31
C ILE A 14 -7.14 -7.80 6.71
N TYR A 15 -7.02 -8.98 6.11
CA TYR A 15 -8.08 -9.69 5.38
C TYR A 15 -8.33 -11.08 5.99
N ALA A 16 -8.61 -11.14 7.30
CA ALA A 16 -9.11 -12.37 7.94
C ALA A 16 -10.49 -12.81 7.39
N SER A 17 -11.18 -11.96 6.61
CA SER A 17 -12.49 -12.23 6.04
C SER A 17 -12.40 -12.24 4.51
N ASN A 18 -12.95 -13.30 3.91
CA ASN A 18 -13.08 -13.60 2.48
C ASN A 18 -13.95 -12.59 1.71
N THR A 19 -13.74 -11.28 1.92
CA THR A 19 -14.66 -10.23 1.47
C THR A 19 -13.99 -9.34 0.44
N GLY A 20 -14.02 -9.83 -0.80
CA GLY A 20 -13.87 -9.00 -1.99
C GLY A 20 -12.43 -8.79 -2.44
N ARG A 21 -12.18 -9.10 -3.72
CA ARG A 21 -10.94 -8.78 -4.43
C ARG A 21 -10.64 -7.28 -4.22
N PRO A 22 -9.57 -6.91 -3.51
CA PRO A 22 -9.28 -5.50 -3.28
C PRO A 22 -8.99 -4.84 -4.64
N SER A 23 -9.50 -3.63 -4.86
CA SER A 23 -9.21 -2.86 -6.09
C SER A 23 -7.70 -2.62 -6.29
N TYR A 24 -6.88 -2.79 -5.25
CA TYR A 24 -5.43 -2.75 -5.31
C TYR A 24 -4.78 -3.93 -4.57
N PRO A 25 -3.66 -4.48 -5.05
CA PRO A 25 -2.91 -5.49 -4.32
C PRO A 25 -2.46 -4.94 -2.95
N LEU A 26 -2.65 -5.69 -1.86
CA LEU A 26 -2.19 -5.27 -0.52
C LEU A 26 -0.69 -4.96 -0.50
N LEU A 27 0.08 -5.75 -1.24
CA LEU A 27 1.52 -5.57 -1.39
C LEU A 27 1.88 -4.20 -2.02
N THR A 28 1.05 -3.70 -2.93
CA THR A 28 1.19 -2.37 -3.55
C THR A 28 1.04 -1.26 -2.51
N LEU A 29 -0.01 -1.33 -1.68
CA LEU A 29 -0.24 -0.35 -0.61
C LEU A 29 0.84 -0.42 0.46
N PHE A 30 1.31 -1.62 0.81
CA PHE A 30 2.42 -1.79 1.75
C PHE A 30 3.73 -1.19 1.23
N ARG A 31 4.07 -1.44 -0.04
CA ARG A 31 5.24 -0.82 -0.67
C ARG A 31 5.13 0.70 -0.73
N ALA A 32 3.94 1.24 -0.96
CA ALA A 32 3.70 2.68 -0.90
C ALA A 32 3.97 3.23 0.51
N LEU A 33 3.42 2.61 1.54
CA LEU A 33 3.70 3.01 2.94
C LEU A 33 5.19 2.91 3.29
N LEU A 34 5.89 1.91 2.75
CA LEU A 34 7.34 1.76 2.92
C LEU A 34 8.08 2.97 2.33
N LEU A 35 7.72 3.40 1.12
CA LEU A 35 8.25 4.61 0.50
C LEU A 35 7.91 5.85 1.34
N GLY A 36 6.68 5.97 1.83
CA GLY A 36 6.30 7.03 2.75
C GLY A 36 7.18 7.06 4.00
N THR A 37 7.52 5.91 4.55
CA THR A 37 8.36 5.78 5.74
C THR A 37 9.83 6.11 5.45
N TRP A 38 10.38 5.60 4.35
CA TRP A 38 11.77 5.82 3.94
C TRP A 38 12.04 7.29 3.58
N TYR A 39 11.12 7.93 2.87
CA TYR A 39 11.24 9.33 2.47
C TYR A 39 10.60 10.31 3.48
N ARG A 40 10.08 9.80 4.61
CA ARG A 40 9.31 10.55 5.63
C ARG A 40 8.21 11.45 5.03
N LEU A 41 7.49 10.95 4.04
CA LEU A 41 6.40 11.64 3.36
C LEU A 41 5.07 11.45 4.12
N SER A 42 4.23 12.48 4.09
CA SER A 42 2.82 12.34 4.50
C SER A 42 2.04 11.50 3.49
N ASP A 43 0.88 10.96 3.90
CA ASP A 43 0.02 10.15 3.01
C ASP A 43 -0.39 10.95 1.74
N VAL A 44 -0.56 12.28 1.89
CA VAL A 44 -0.84 13.21 0.77
C VAL A 44 0.36 13.34 -0.16
N GLN A 45 1.55 13.57 0.39
CA GLN A 45 2.78 13.68 -0.40
C GLN A 45 3.12 12.37 -1.10
N LEU A 46 2.92 11.24 -0.44
CA LEU A 46 3.12 9.91 -1.01
C LEU A 46 2.19 9.67 -2.20
N ALA A 47 0.90 9.99 -2.08
CA ALA A 47 -0.07 9.89 -3.18
C ALA A 47 0.31 10.79 -4.36
N GLN A 48 0.76 12.03 -4.08
CA GLN A 48 1.24 12.95 -5.12
C GLN A 48 2.51 12.43 -5.80
N CYS A 49 3.46 11.86 -5.04
CA CYS A 49 4.65 11.20 -5.60
C CYS A 49 4.28 9.98 -6.45
N LEU A 50 3.33 9.15 -6.03
CA LEU A 50 2.88 8.02 -6.85
C LEU A 50 2.21 8.45 -8.16
N TYR A 51 1.57 9.62 -8.16
CA TYR A 51 0.98 10.21 -9.36
C TYR A 51 2.05 10.81 -10.30
N ARG A 52 3.04 11.53 -9.76
CA ARG A 52 4.06 12.24 -10.52
C ARG A 52 5.23 11.37 -10.95
N ASP A 53 5.69 10.47 -10.07
CA ASP A 53 6.90 9.66 -10.26
C ASP A 53 6.56 8.23 -10.68
N LEU A 54 6.84 7.93 -11.95
CA LEU A 54 6.66 6.59 -12.53
C LEU A 54 7.51 5.52 -11.83
N LEU A 55 8.63 5.89 -11.22
CA LEU A 55 9.47 4.98 -10.45
C LEU A 55 8.75 4.46 -9.19
N PHE A 56 8.02 5.32 -8.49
CA PHE A 56 7.23 4.94 -7.32
C PHE A 56 6.10 3.99 -7.76
N ARG A 57 5.46 4.30 -8.89
CA ARG A 57 4.42 3.47 -9.51
C ARG A 57 4.96 2.08 -9.87
N LYS A 58 6.13 2.02 -10.50
CA LYS A 58 6.82 0.76 -10.85
C LYS A 58 7.22 -0.04 -9.61
N PHE A 59 7.70 0.62 -8.56
CA PHE A 59 8.05 -0.03 -7.30
C PHE A 59 6.81 -0.66 -6.63
N CYS A 60 5.72 0.10 -6.57
CA CYS A 60 4.44 -0.36 -6.05
C CYS A 60 3.72 -1.39 -6.94
N HIS A 61 4.26 -1.71 -8.11
CA HIS A 61 3.63 -2.60 -9.10
C HIS A 61 2.23 -2.10 -9.52
N LEU A 62 2.05 -0.77 -9.53
CA LEU A 62 0.86 -0.15 -10.11
C LEU A 62 0.98 -0.21 -11.63
N GLU A 63 -0.12 -0.57 -12.31
CA GLU A 63 -0.16 -0.50 -13.76
C GLU A 63 0.08 0.95 -14.20
N LEU A 64 0.85 1.13 -15.29
CA LEU A 64 1.23 2.45 -15.82
C LEU A 64 0.01 3.33 -16.15
N GLY A 65 -1.14 2.72 -16.48
CA GLY A 65 -2.44 3.39 -16.67
C GLY A 65 -3.48 3.11 -15.59
N GLY A 66 -3.14 2.32 -14.56
CA GLY A 66 -4.06 1.99 -13.46
C GLY A 66 -4.24 3.17 -12.51
N ALA A 67 -5.37 3.27 -11.83
CA ALA A 67 -5.60 4.34 -10.87
C ALA A 67 -4.54 4.29 -9.74
N VAL A 68 -4.22 5.46 -9.16
CA VAL A 68 -3.24 5.57 -8.06
C VAL A 68 -4.02 5.59 -6.75
N PRO A 69 -3.59 4.87 -5.69
CA PRO A 69 -4.23 4.96 -4.39
C PRO A 69 -4.14 6.39 -3.85
N GLU A 70 -5.30 6.96 -3.53
CA GLU A 70 -5.38 8.26 -2.88
C GLU A 70 -4.83 8.22 -1.46
N ALA A 71 -4.47 9.40 -0.93
CA ALA A 71 -3.99 9.57 0.43
C ALA A 71 -4.92 8.94 1.48
N SER A 72 -6.24 9.07 1.28
CA SER A 72 -7.26 8.46 2.14
C SER A 72 -7.19 6.93 2.17
N THR A 73 -6.89 6.30 1.03
CA THR A 73 -6.73 4.84 0.91
C THR A 73 -5.47 4.38 1.65
N LEU A 74 -4.37 5.11 1.49
CA LEU A 74 -3.11 4.84 2.19
C LEU A 74 -3.27 5.00 3.71
N GLY A 75 -3.93 6.09 4.15
CA GLY A 75 -4.21 6.33 5.56
C GLY A 75 -5.10 5.25 6.18
N ARG A 76 -6.18 4.85 5.49
CA ARG A 76 -7.05 3.74 5.94
C ARG A 76 -6.27 2.43 6.08
N PHE A 77 -5.41 2.11 5.10
CA PHE A 77 -4.58 0.91 5.16
C PHE A 77 -3.58 0.97 6.32
N ARG A 78 -2.97 2.13 6.58
CA ARG A 78 -2.08 2.35 7.72
C ARG A 78 -2.79 2.12 9.05
N THR A 79 -3.98 2.69 9.23
CA THR A 79 -4.78 2.49 10.45
C THR A 79 -5.11 1.02 10.65
N ARG A 80 -5.58 0.32 9.61
CA ARG A 80 -5.87 -1.12 9.68
C ARG A 80 -4.65 -1.95 10.09
N LEU A 81 -3.47 -1.58 9.60
CA LEU A 81 -2.21 -2.24 9.92
C LEU A 81 -1.79 -2.02 11.37
N VAL A 82 -2.02 -0.82 11.92
CA VAL A 82 -1.79 -0.53 13.34
C VAL A 82 -2.80 -1.27 14.23
N GLU A 83 -4.08 -1.29 13.85
CA GLU A 83 -5.14 -1.95 14.63
C GLU A 83 -4.97 -3.48 14.74
N HIS A 84 -4.45 -4.16 13.71
CA HIS A 84 -4.28 -5.62 13.73
C HIS A 84 -2.88 -6.09 14.12
N CYS A 85 -1.90 -5.18 14.26
CA CYS A 85 -0.56 -5.52 14.71
C CYS A 85 -0.36 -5.26 16.23
N MET A 86 -1.40 -4.82 16.93
CA MET A 86 -1.46 -4.72 18.40
C MET A 86 -2.24 -5.87 19.02
#